data_AF-A0A7V2HD80-F1
#
_entry.id   AF-A0A7V2HD80-F1
#
_cell.length_a   1.000
_cell.length_b   1.000
_cell.length_c   1.000
_cell.angle_alpha   90.00
_cell.angle_beta   90.00
_cell.angle_gamma   90.00
#
_symmetry.space_group_name_H-M   'P 1'
#
loop_
_entity.id
_entity.type
_entity.pdbx_description
1 polymer ?
#
loop_
_entity_poly.entity_id
_entity_poly.type
_entity_poly.pdbx_seq_one_letter_code
_entity_poly.pdbx_strand_id
1 'polypeptide(L)'
;MSQEVTIPSNVTTLYARLHTRIDGRWEAVDAAYLANARPNSRPAEITSPRPGTILQENSVRIEWSGGIGVHEYRIDVGSLPGGTDIFSRNVGQATDVTVQDLPADGRFLYVRLWNRLGFDWIPSYAVFKAPATRLE
;
A
#
# COMPACT_ATOMS: atom_id res chain seq x y z
N MET A 1 11.29 -29.58 -15.76
CA MET A 1 12.38 -28.72 -15.26
C MET A 1 11.90 -27.29 -15.42
N SER A 2 11.90 -26.49 -14.35
CA SER A 2 11.61 -25.06 -14.41
C SER A 2 12.91 -24.29 -14.23
N GLN A 3 13.08 -23.21 -14.98
CA GLN A 3 14.16 -22.25 -14.81
C GLN A 3 13.54 -20.88 -14.58
N GLU A 4 14.02 -20.18 -13.57
CA GLU A 4 13.57 -18.83 -13.26
C GLU A 4 14.39 -17.82 -14.07
N VAL A 5 13.71 -16.79 -14.57
CA VAL A 5 14.32 -15.68 -15.30
C VAL A 5 13.96 -14.39 -14.58
N THR A 6 14.98 -13.64 -14.16
CA THR A 6 14.79 -12.30 -13.58
C THR A 6 14.39 -11.33 -14.68
N ILE A 7 13.21 -10.72 -14.54
CA ILE A 7 12.71 -9.72 -15.49
C ILE A 7 13.18 -8.32 -15.06
N PRO A 8 13.83 -7.55 -15.94
CA PRO A 8 14.22 -6.17 -15.64
C PRO A 8 13.01 -5.32 -15.24
N SER A 9 13.21 -4.42 -14.28
CA SER A 9 12.13 -3.60 -13.70
C SER A 9 11.48 -2.65 -14.72
N ASN A 10 12.15 -2.34 -15.84
CA ASN A 10 11.68 -1.48 -16.93
C ASN A 10 10.86 -2.20 -18.02
N VAL A 11 10.70 -3.51 -17.94
CA VAL A 11 9.86 -4.28 -18.87
C VAL A 11 8.42 -4.24 -18.38
N THR A 12 7.51 -3.68 -19.18
CA THR A 12 6.07 -3.59 -18.90
C THR A 12 5.25 -4.70 -19.57
N THR A 13 5.84 -5.38 -20.56
CA THR A 13 5.26 -6.54 -21.24
C THR A 13 6.38 -7.49 -21.61
N LEU A 14 6.27 -8.72 -21.14
CA LEU A 14 7.14 -9.82 -21.50
C LEU A 14 6.48 -10.63 -22.62
N TYR A 15 7.18 -10.77 -23.73
CA TYR A 15 6.80 -11.70 -24.79
C TYR A 15 7.60 -12.99 -24.59
N ALA A 16 6.90 -14.11 -24.50
CA ALA A 16 7.50 -15.44 -24.42
C ALA A 16 7.15 -16.23 -25.68
N ARG A 17 8.13 -16.94 -26.23
CA ARG A 17 7.94 -17.89 -27.32
C ARG A 17 8.37 -19.27 -26.87
N LEU A 18 7.44 -20.22 -26.95
CA LEU A 18 7.73 -21.63 -26.71
C LEU A 18 7.93 -22.34 -28.05
N HIS A 19 9.09 -22.96 -28.24
CA HIS A 19 9.35 -23.84 -29.38
C HIS A 19 9.16 -25.31 -28.98
N THR A 20 8.34 -26.04 -29.72
CA THR A 20 8.13 -27.48 -29.53
C THR A 20 8.54 -28.23 -30.80
N ARG A 21 9.31 -29.30 -30.66
CA ARG A 21 9.68 -30.16 -31.79
C ARG A 21 8.69 -31.33 -31.89
N ILE A 22 7.96 -31.41 -32.99
CA ILE A 22 6.98 -32.46 -33.27
C ILE A 22 7.32 -33.06 -34.64
N ASP A 23 7.52 -34.37 -34.70
CA ASP A 23 7.88 -35.12 -35.92
C ASP A 23 9.03 -34.50 -36.73
N GLY A 24 10.03 -33.98 -36.02
CA GLY A 24 11.23 -33.39 -36.62
C GLY A 24 11.09 -31.92 -37.04
N ARG A 25 9.87 -31.37 -37.06
CA ARG A 25 9.58 -29.94 -37.33
C ARG A 25 9.52 -29.14 -36.04
N TRP A 26 9.95 -27.88 -36.09
CA TRP A 26 9.79 -26.93 -34.99
C TRP A 26 8.52 -26.12 -35.17
N GLU A 27 7.62 -26.19 -34.19
CA GLU A 27 6.44 -25.32 -34.05
C GLU A 27 6.70 -24.29 -32.95
N ALA A 28 6.09 -23.11 -33.07
CA ALA A 28 6.22 -22.04 -32.08
C ALA A 28 4.85 -21.53 -31.62
N VAL A 29 4.73 -21.26 -30.33
CA VAL A 29 3.57 -20.59 -29.72
C VAL A 29 4.05 -19.35 -28.98
N ASP A 30 3.39 -18.23 -29.22
CA ASP A 30 3.67 -16.94 -28.58
C ASP A 30 2.67 -16.65 -27.47
N ALA A 31 3.17 -16.07 -26.39
CA ALA A 31 2.37 -15.54 -25.30
C ALA A 31 2.90 -14.17 -24.88
N ALA A 32 1.99 -13.26 -24.52
CA ALA A 32 2.33 -11.96 -23.97
C ALA A 32 1.83 -11.89 -22.52
N TYR A 33 2.71 -11.46 -21.62
CA TYR A 33 2.45 -11.28 -20.20
C TYR A 33 2.72 -9.83 -19.83
N LEU A 34 1.87 -9.23 -19.00
CA LEU A 34 2.21 -7.96 -18.36
C LEU A 34 3.28 -8.24 -17.30
N ALA A 35 4.54 -8.08 -17.65
CA ALA A 35 5.63 -8.09 -16.67
C ALA A 35 5.70 -6.71 -16.04
N ASN A 36 5.81 -6.63 -14.71
CA ASN A 36 5.92 -5.40 -13.94
C ASN A 36 5.03 -4.26 -14.48
N ALA A 37 3.75 -4.24 -14.12
CA ALA A 37 2.86 -3.11 -14.48
C ALA A 37 3.32 -1.73 -13.93
N ARG A 38 4.48 -1.66 -13.24
CA ARG A 38 4.91 -0.53 -12.40
C ARG A 38 6.43 -0.33 -12.30
N PRO A 39 7.19 -0.25 -13.40
CA PRO A 39 8.56 0.27 -13.30
C PRO A 39 8.48 1.66 -12.63
N ASN A 40 9.15 1.85 -11.50
CA ASN A 40 9.24 3.14 -10.81
C ASN A 40 8.00 3.61 -10.02
N SER A 41 7.06 2.73 -9.64
CA SER A 41 6.04 3.11 -8.66
C SER A 41 6.56 2.98 -7.23
N ARG A 42 6.16 3.91 -6.36
CA ARG A 42 6.48 3.90 -4.92
C ARG A 42 5.22 4.25 -4.13
N PRO A 43 4.78 3.42 -3.17
CA PRO A 43 3.70 3.79 -2.28
C PRO A 43 3.97 5.09 -1.53
N ALA A 44 2.92 5.79 -1.14
CA ALA A 44 2.98 6.83 -0.12
C ALA A 44 3.35 6.23 1.24
N GLU A 45 3.96 7.04 2.10
CA GLU A 45 4.27 6.69 3.48
C GLU A 45 3.76 7.78 4.41
N ILE A 46 3.24 7.38 5.58
CA ILE A 46 2.78 8.31 6.61
C ILE A 46 3.99 9.04 7.18
N THR A 47 3.97 10.37 7.10
CA THR A 47 5.06 11.25 7.51
C THR A 47 4.74 12.00 8.80
N SER A 48 3.46 12.29 9.06
CA SER A 48 3.00 13.06 10.21
C SER A 48 1.68 12.52 10.78
N PRO A 49 1.53 12.40 12.10
CA PRO A 49 2.63 12.37 13.06
C PRO A 49 3.61 11.25 12.72
N ARG A 50 4.85 11.36 13.21
CA ARG A 50 5.84 10.30 12.97
C ARG A 50 5.31 8.97 13.50
N PRO A 51 5.35 7.86 12.75
CA PRO A 51 4.97 6.54 13.27
C PRO A 51 5.66 6.25 14.61
N GLY A 52 4.89 5.71 15.57
CA GLY A 52 5.30 5.48 16.96
C GLY A 52 4.98 6.62 17.93
N THR A 53 4.49 7.77 17.44
CA THR A 53 4.12 8.92 18.30
C THR A 53 2.99 8.57 19.27
N ILE A 54 3.10 9.07 20.52
CA ILE A 54 2.01 9.12 21.49
C ILE A 54 1.22 10.40 21.23
N LEU A 55 -0.03 10.26 20.80
CA LEU A 55 -0.93 11.38 20.54
C LEU A 55 -1.33 12.04 21.86
N GLN A 56 -1.50 13.36 21.83
CA GLN A 56 -1.88 14.15 23.01
C GLN A 56 -3.39 14.44 23.05
N GLU A 57 -4.02 14.48 21.89
CA GLU A 57 -5.42 14.86 21.71
C GLU A 57 -6.23 13.71 21.10
N ASN A 58 -7.54 13.72 21.34
CA ASN A 58 -8.49 12.77 20.74
C ASN A 58 -8.79 13.05 19.25
N SER A 59 -7.97 13.88 18.62
CA SER A 59 -8.02 14.21 17.20
C SER A 59 -6.60 14.29 16.66
N VAL A 60 -6.39 13.78 15.44
CA VAL A 60 -5.09 13.80 14.79
C VAL A 60 -5.24 14.08 13.31
N ARG A 61 -4.42 14.99 12.78
CA ARG A 61 -4.21 15.14 11.34
C ARG A 61 -3.08 14.21 10.91
N ILE A 62 -3.41 13.20 10.11
CA ILE A 62 -2.47 12.25 9.54
C ILE A 62 -2.09 12.76 8.15
N GLU A 63 -0.81 12.87 7.85
CA GLU A 63 -0.26 13.30 6.57
C GLU A 63 0.65 12.20 6.00
N TRP A 64 0.74 12.12 4.68
CA TRP A 64 1.59 11.17 3.98
C TRP A 64 2.28 11.80 2.76
N SER A 65 3.34 11.16 2.30
CA SER A 65 4.00 11.51 1.04
C SER A 65 3.12 11.18 -0.16
N GLY A 66 3.28 11.84 -1.30
CA GLY A 66 2.47 11.55 -2.50
C GLY A 66 2.83 10.26 -3.25
N GLY A 67 3.80 9.48 -2.78
CA GLY A 67 4.31 8.32 -3.52
C GLY A 67 4.82 8.67 -4.93
N ILE A 68 4.93 7.65 -5.79
CA ILE A 68 5.17 7.77 -7.24
C ILE A 68 4.19 6.84 -7.95
N GLY A 69 3.39 7.37 -8.87
CA GLY A 69 2.43 6.60 -9.66
C GLY A 69 1.14 6.21 -8.90
N VAL A 70 0.86 6.83 -7.74
CA VAL A 70 -0.36 6.58 -6.97
C VAL A 70 -1.51 7.42 -7.53
N HIS A 71 -2.63 6.77 -7.86
CA HIS A 71 -3.81 7.44 -8.42
C HIS A 71 -4.83 7.84 -7.36
N GLU A 72 -4.84 7.13 -6.24
CA GLU A 72 -5.89 7.24 -5.21
C GLU A 72 -5.41 6.66 -3.88
N TYR A 73 -5.92 7.20 -2.79
CA TYR A 73 -5.65 6.78 -1.43
C TYR A 73 -6.93 6.36 -0.72
N ARG A 74 -6.80 5.31 0.08
CA ARG A 74 -7.77 4.98 1.13
C ARG A 74 -7.01 4.85 2.43
N ILE A 75 -7.60 5.29 3.53
CA ILE A 75 -7.01 5.14 4.86
C ILE A 75 -7.97 4.42 5.78
N ASP A 76 -7.44 3.42 6.46
CA ASP A 76 -8.11 2.69 7.52
C ASP A 76 -7.33 2.88 8.83
N VAL A 77 -8.06 3.12 9.92
CA VAL A 77 -7.55 3.20 11.29
C VAL A 77 -8.38 2.27 12.16
N GLY A 78 -7.71 1.44 12.93
CA GLY A 78 -8.36 0.53 13.87
C GLY A 78 -7.60 0.34 15.16
N SER A 79 -8.30 -0.23 16.14
CA SER A 79 -7.73 -0.60 17.44
C SER A 79 -6.94 -1.92 17.40
N LEU A 80 -7.01 -2.66 16.27
CA LEU A 80 -6.29 -3.90 16.01
C LEU A 80 -5.59 -3.85 14.64
N PRO A 81 -4.52 -4.64 14.42
CA PRO A 81 -3.90 -4.78 13.11
C PRO A 81 -4.93 -5.18 12.03
N GLY A 82 -5.06 -4.36 10.99
CA GLY A 82 -6.02 -4.58 9.90
C GLY A 82 -7.47 -4.16 10.21
N GLY A 83 -7.74 -3.67 11.42
CA GLY A 83 -9.05 -3.15 11.82
C GLY A 83 -9.39 -1.81 11.16
N THR A 84 -10.68 -1.47 11.20
CA THR A 84 -11.25 -0.27 10.57
C THR A 84 -12.29 0.41 11.47
N ASP A 85 -12.30 0.06 12.76
CA ASP A 85 -13.33 0.42 13.75
C ASP A 85 -13.31 1.90 14.15
N ILE A 86 -12.21 2.62 13.88
CA ILE A 86 -12.04 4.03 14.26
C ILE A 86 -12.27 4.95 13.06
N PHE A 87 -11.65 4.65 11.91
CA PHE A 87 -11.80 5.45 10.70
C PHE A 87 -11.59 4.59 9.47
N SER A 88 -12.40 4.77 8.43
CA SER A 88 -12.16 4.13 7.13
C SER A 88 -12.81 4.92 6.02
N ARG A 89 -11.98 5.52 5.14
CA ARG A 89 -12.47 6.28 3.99
C ARG A 89 -11.52 6.20 2.82
N ASN A 90 -12.09 6.18 1.63
CA ASN A 90 -11.40 6.58 0.42
C ASN A 90 -11.30 8.11 0.42
N VAL A 91 -10.10 8.64 0.24
CA VAL A 91 -9.79 10.08 0.32
C VAL A 91 -9.30 10.64 -1.01
N GLY A 92 -9.44 9.90 -2.11
CA GLY A 92 -9.06 10.36 -3.44
C GLY A 92 -7.57 10.63 -3.53
N GLN A 93 -7.18 11.81 -3.99
CA GLN A 93 -5.76 12.23 -4.08
C GLN A 93 -5.30 13.09 -2.91
N ALA A 94 -6.08 13.20 -1.84
CA ALA A 94 -5.65 13.92 -0.65
C ALA A 94 -4.36 13.31 -0.09
N THR A 95 -3.51 14.15 0.52
CA THR A 95 -2.27 13.73 1.19
C THR A 95 -2.35 13.88 2.71
N ASP A 96 -3.55 14.16 3.21
CA ASP A 96 -3.85 14.20 4.62
C ASP A 96 -5.32 13.88 4.92
N VAL A 97 -5.58 13.52 6.17
CA VAL A 97 -6.93 13.43 6.74
C VAL A 97 -6.89 13.74 8.23
N THR A 98 -7.94 14.39 8.73
CA THR A 98 -8.16 14.52 10.17
C THR A 98 -9.07 13.40 10.67
N VAL A 99 -8.58 12.62 11.63
CA VAL A 99 -9.34 11.60 12.35
C VAL A 99 -9.72 12.16 13.71
N GLN A 100 -11.02 12.20 13.99
CA GLN A 100 -11.59 12.69 15.25
C GLN A 100 -12.04 11.50 16.12
N ASP A 101 -12.49 11.79 17.34
CA ASP A 101 -13.06 10.82 18.28
C ASP A 101 -12.16 9.61 18.56
N LEU A 102 -10.84 9.84 18.59
CA LEU A 102 -9.88 8.80 18.95
C LEU A 102 -10.10 8.33 20.39
N PRO A 103 -9.81 7.06 20.72
CA PRO A 103 -9.84 6.59 22.10
C PRO A 103 -8.81 7.34 22.97
N ALA A 104 -9.06 7.43 24.28
CA ALA A 104 -8.23 8.16 25.25
C ALA A 104 -7.59 7.25 26.32
N ASP A 105 -7.38 5.98 26.00
CA ASP A 105 -6.97 4.93 26.94
C ASP A 105 -5.53 4.43 26.74
N GLY A 106 -4.74 5.13 25.93
CA GLY A 106 -3.35 4.77 25.69
C GLY A 106 -3.13 3.51 24.85
N ARG A 107 -4.17 2.95 24.20
CA ARG A 107 -4.02 1.79 23.32
C ARG A 107 -3.20 2.10 22.06
N PHE A 108 -2.75 1.06 21.35
CA PHE A 108 -2.19 1.22 20.01
C PHE A 108 -3.29 1.46 18.97
N LEU A 109 -3.00 2.32 18.01
CA LEU A 109 -3.83 2.62 16.85
C LEU A 109 -3.05 2.17 15.61
N TYR A 110 -3.67 1.30 14.81
CA TYR A 110 -3.07 0.74 13.61
C TYR A 110 -3.63 1.45 12.39
N VAL A 111 -2.76 2.09 11.63
CA VAL A 111 -3.11 2.82 10.41
C VAL A 111 -2.62 2.05 9.20
N ARG A 112 -3.51 1.89 8.22
CA ARG A 112 -3.20 1.35 6.91
C ARG A 112 -3.58 2.37 5.85
N LEU A 113 -2.57 2.92 5.19
CA LEU A 113 -2.71 3.77 4.02
C LEU A 113 -2.63 2.89 2.77
N TRP A 114 -3.76 2.68 2.11
CA TRP A 114 -3.84 2.00 0.84
C TRP A 114 -3.52 2.94 -0.31
N ASN A 115 -2.65 2.48 -1.19
CA ASN A 115 -2.20 3.19 -2.38
C ASN A 115 -2.75 2.49 -3.61
N ARG A 116 -3.61 3.16 -4.37
CA ARG A 116 -4.05 2.65 -5.67
C ARG A 116 -2.96 2.88 -6.69
N LEU A 117 -2.10 1.89 -6.77
CA LEU A 117 -1.17 1.78 -7.86
C LEU A 117 -1.96 0.98 -8.92
N GLY A 118 -2.39 1.67 -9.98
CA GLY A 118 -3.19 1.16 -11.12
C GLY A 118 -4.40 0.34 -10.69
N PHE A 119 -4.36 -0.99 -10.83
CA PHE A 119 -5.46 -1.87 -10.42
C PHE A 119 -5.30 -2.47 -9.02
N ASP A 120 -4.12 -2.33 -8.42
CA ASP A 120 -3.78 -2.94 -7.13
C ASP A 120 -3.84 -1.90 -6.01
N TRP A 121 -4.27 -2.36 -4.83
CA TRP A 121 -4.20 -1.59 -3.60
C TRP A 121 -3.02 -2.09 -2.77
N ILE A 122 -1.98 -1.26 -2.66
CA ILE A 122 -0.76 -1.60 -1.93
C ILE A 122 -0.75 -0.83 -0.59
N PRO A 123 -0.68 -1.52 0.56
CA PRO A 123 -0.73 -0.87 1.86
C PRO A 123 0.65 -0.37 2.31
N SER A 124 0.64 0.80 2.96
CA SER A 124 1.68 1.29 3.86
C SER A 124 1.12 1.36 5.27
N TYR A 125 1.97 1.16 6.28
CA TYR A 125 1.52 1.01 7.66
C TYR A 125 2.14 2.06 8.57
N ALA A 126 1.36 2.50 9.56
CA ALA A 126 1.88 3.21 10.72
C ALA A 126 1.16 2.72 11.98
N VAL A 127 1.80 2.92 13.11
CA VAL A 127 1.21 2.67 14.43
C VAL A 127 1.37 3.94 15.25
N PHE A 128 0.31 4.36 15.92
CA PHE A 128 0.36 5.43 16.92
C PHE A 128 -0.05 4.87 18.28
N LYS A 129 0.23 5.61 19.34
CA LYS A 129 -0.38 5.35 20.65
C LYS A 129 -1.41 6.43 20.91
N ALA A 130 -2.61 6.01 21.27
CA ALA A 130 -3.69 6.91 21.65
C ALA A 130 -3.27 7.78 22.86
N PRO A 131 -3.88 8.96 23.06
CA PRO A 131 -3.74 9.69 24.31
C PRO A 131 -4.11 8.79 25.49
N ALA A 132 -3.45 8.99 26.61
CA ALA A 132 -3.87 8.38 27.88
C ALA A 132 -4.45 9.49 28.76
N THR A 133 -5.60 9.21 29.37
CA THR A 133 -6.15 10.12 30.38
C THR A 133 -5.13 10.22 31.53
N ARG A 134 -4.64 11.42 31.83
CA ARG A 134 -3.77 11.63 33.00
C ARG A 134 -4.63 11.40 34.23
N LEU A 135 -4.27 10.42 35.05
CA LEU A 135 -4.74 10.37 36.44
C LEU A 135 -4.06 11.54 37.14
N GLU A 136 -4.82 12.60 37.42
CA GLU A 136 -4.43 13.62 38.39
C GLU A 136 -4.63 13.12 39.83
#